data_AF-A0A173TBX2-F1
#
_entry.id   AF-A0A173TBX2-F1
#
_cell.length_a   1.000
_cell.length_b   1.000
_cell.length_c   1.000
_cell.angle_alpha   90.00
_cell.angle_beta   90.00
_cell.angle_gamma   90.00
#
_symmetry.space_group_name_H-M   'P 1'
#
loop_
_entity.id
_entity.type
_entity.pdbx_description
1 polymer ?
#
loop_
_entity_poly.entity_id
_entity_poly.type
_entity_poly.pdbx_seq_one_letter_code
_entity_poly.pdbx_strand_id
1 'polypeptide(L)'
;MRYIGNTLKRRMDMLEINAATLAEMTFMDECLIRNIINNKIPYEKIDKFDMALICNLLHCDEQYFAHPNIHNDFLDRVFDKEKDSNTSMKVKIKIRDFLSDFMFVNEVLSDEQKKNFICEK
;
A
#
# COMPACT_ATOMS: atom_id res chain seq x y z
N MET A 1 -8.21 17.80 -7.60
CA MET A 1 -8.60 16.38 -7.59
C MET A 1 -7.40 15.58 -8.03
N ARG A 2 -6.99 14.61 -7.22
CA ARG A 2 -5.80 13.81 -7.47
C ARG A 2 -6.22 12.48 -8.08
N TYR A 3 -5.41 11.98 -9.01
CA TYR A 3 -5.62 10.70 -9.64
C TYR A 3 -4.41 9.81 -9.40
N ILE A 4 -4.66 8.56 -9.03
CA ILE A 4 -3.62 7.62 -8.61
C ILE A 4 -3.47 6.43 -9.56
N GLY A 5 -4.24 6.40 -10.66
CA GLY A 5 -4.33 5.22 -11.54
C GLY A 5 -3.01 4.79 -12.14
N ASN A 6 -2.13 5.72 -12.51
CA ASN A 6 -0.79 5.39 -13.00
C ASN A 6 0.08 4.74 -11.91
N THR A 7 0.05 5.29 -10.69
CA THR A 7 0.79 4.78 -9.53
C THR A 7 0.27 3.41 -9.10
N LEU A 8 -1.05 3.25 -9.08
CA LEU A 8 -1.74 2.00 -8.79
C LEU A 8 -1.37 0.94 -9.82
N LYS A 9 -1.49 1.25 -11.11
CA LYS A 9 -1.14 0.33 -12.19
C LYS A 9 0.33 -0.08 -12.13
N ARG A 10 1.26 0.87 -11.91
CA ARG A 10 2.69 0.55 -11.78
C ARG A 10 2.95 -0.43 -10.65
N ARG A 11 2.30 -0.25 -9.49
CA ARG A 11 2.44 -1.17 -8.35
C ARG A 11 1.84 -2.54 -8.64
N MET A 12 0.66 -2.57 -9.24
CA MET A 12 0.01 -3.80 -9.71
C MET A 12 0.89 -4.57 -10.69
N ASP A 13 1.45 -3.89 -11.70
CA ASP A 13 2.35 -4.47 -12.69
C ASP A 13 3.63 -5.02 -12.05
N MET A 14 4.18 -4.32 -11.04
CA MET A 14 5.34 -4.79 -10.26
C MET A 14 5.05 -6.09 -9.52
N LEU A 15 3.84 -6.23 -8.97
CA LEU A 15 3.44 -7.40 -8.18
C LEU A 15 2.78 -8.50 -9.02
N GLU A 16 2.70 -8.30 -10.33
CA GLU A 16 2.01 -9.20 -11.27
C GLU A 16 0.52 -9.42 -10.93
N ILE A 17 -0.12 -8.41 -10.33
CA ILE A 17 -1.54 -8.44 -9.94
C ILE A 17 -2.34 -7.68 -11.00
N ASN A 18 -3.35 -8.33 -11.61
CA ASN A 18 -4.26 -7.66 -12.53
C ASN A 18 -5.51 -7.12 -11.79
N ALA A 19 -6.34 -6.34 -12.50
CA ALA A 19 -7.54 -5.71 -11.91
C ALA A 19 -8.56 -6.73 -11.40
N ALA A 20 -8.74 -7.87 -12.07
CA ALA A 20 -9.67 -8.91 -11.64
C ALA A 20 -9.18 -9.58 -10.35
N THR A 21 -7.89 -9.91 -10.27
CA THR A 21 -7.27 -10.48 -9.06
C THR A 21 -7.33 -9.51 -7.88
N LEU A 22 -7.03 -8.23 -8.10
CA LEU A 22 -7.15 -7.21 -7.05
C LEU A 22 -8.60 -7.10 -6.56
N ALA A 23 -9.56 -7.03 -7.47
CA ALA A 23 -10.98 -6.95 -7.14
C ALA A 23 -11.49 -8.17 -6.36
N GLU A 24 -11.10 -9.38 -6.77
CA GLU A 24 -11.43 -10.62 -6.07
C GLU A 24 -10.89 -10.62 -4.64
N MET A 25 -9.62 -10.27 -4.46
CA MET A 25 -8.96 -10.31 -3.15
C MET A 25 -9.41 -9.18 -2.21
N THR A 26 -9.85 -8.04 -2.73
CA THR A 26 -10.40 -6.94 -1.93
C THR A 26 -11.92 -6.98 -1.80
N PHE A 27 -12.60 -7.95 -2.43
CA PHE A 27 -14.07 -8.03 -2.50
C PHE A 27 -14.72 -6.78 -3.12
N MET A 28 -14.02 -6.12 -4.04
CA MET A 28 -14.48 -4.92 -4.73
C MET A 28 -14.99 -5.25 -6.13
N ASP A 29 -15.78 -4.35 -6.74
CA ASP A 29 -16.13 -4.45 -8.15
C ASP A 29 -14.90 -4.21 -9.03
N GLU A 30 -14.61 -5.12 -9.96
CA GLU A 30 -13.54 -4.94 -10.95
C GLU A 30 -13.72 -3.66 -11.77
N CYS A 31 -14.96 -3.26 -12.06
CA CYS A 31 -15.27 -1.99 -12.73
C CYS A 31 -14.79 -0.79 -11.91
N LEU A 32 -14.95 -0.82 -10.58
CA LEU A 32 -14.44 0.21 -9.68
C LEU A 32 -12.90 0.29 -9.76
N ILE A 33 -12.21 -0.84 -9.64
CA ILE A 33 -10.74 -0.91 -9.76
C ILE A 33 -10.29 -0.37 -11.12
N ARG A 34 -10.92 -0.79 -12.22
CA ARG A 34 -10.61 -0.28 -13.57
C ARG A 34 -10.88 1.21 -13.70
N ASN A 35 -11.92 1.73 -13.07
CA ASN A 35 -12.21 3.17 -13.09
C ASN A 35 -11.15 3.97 -12.31
N ILE A 36 -10.59 3.43 -11.22
CA ILE A 36 -9.47 4.04 -10.50
C ILE A 36 -8.20 4.02 -11.37
N ILE A 37 -7.85 2.86 -11.95
CA ILE A 37 -6.68 2.69 -12.84
C ILE A 37 -6.73 3.66 -14.03
N ASN A 38 -7.91 3.85 -14.61
CA ASN A 38 -8.11 4.74 -15.76
C ASN A 38 -8.36 6.20 -15.38
N ASN A 39 -8.10 6.59 -14.12
CA ASN A 39 -8.28 7.95 -13.62
C ASN A 39 -9.70 8.51 -13.86
N LYS A 40 -10.73 7.66 -13.82
CA LYS A 40 -12.14 8.08 -13.89
C LYS A 40 -12.69 8.47 -12.51
N ILE A 41 -12.09 7.94 -11.44
CA ILE A 41 -12.44 8.24 -10.05
C ILE A 41 -11.22 8.94 -9.40
N PRO A 42 -11.39 10.16 -8.86
CA PRO A 42 -10.32 10.82 -8.12
C PRO A 42 -10.11 10.14 -6.76
N TYR A 43 -8.89 10.16 -6.25
CA TYR A 43 -8.51 9.52 -5.00
C TYR A 43 -9.40 9.94 -3.82
N GLU A 44 -9.78 11.22 -3.75
CA GLU A 44 -10.64 11.75 -2.70
C GLU A 44 -12.06 11.17 -2.70
N LYS A 45 -12.47 10.48 -3.77
CA LYS A 45 -13.79 9.82 -3.90
C LYS A 45 -13.73 8.30 -3.73
N ILE A 46 -12.54 7.74 -3.51
CA ILE A 46 -12.41 6.31 -3.20
C ILE A 46 -12.68 6.17 -1.71
N ASP A 47 -13.46 5.17 -1.33
CA ASP A 47 -13.72 4.91 0.07
C ASP A 47 -12.42 4.59 0.82
N LYS A 48 -12.33 5.05 2.08
CA LYS A 48 -11.10 4.86 2.88
C LYS A 48 -10.84 3.39 3.19
N PHE A 49 -11.89 2.61 3.45
CA PHE A 49 -11.76 1.19 3.71
C PHE A 49 -11.32 0.45 2.44
N ASP A 50 -11.89 0.80 1.29
CA ASP A 50 -11.45 0.28 -0.01
C ASP A 50 -9.96 0.57 -0.27
N MET A 51 -9.51 1.81 0.00
CA MET A 51 -8.10 2.16 -0.12
C MET A 51 -7.21 1.37 0.84
N ALA A 52 -7.64 1.15 2.08
CA ALA A 52 -6.88 0.34 3.04
C ALA A 52 -6.73 -1.10 2.56
N LEU A 53 -7.78 -1.71 2.00
CA LEU A 53 -7.71 -3.05 1.40
C LEU A 53 -6.75 -3.12 0.21
N ILE A 54 -6.83 -2.12 -0.69
CA ILE A 54 -5.90 -2.00 -1.82
C ILE A 54 -4.45 -1.88 -1.32
N CYS A 55 -4.19 -1.03 -0.33
CA CYS A 55 -2.84 -0.83 0.23
C CYS A 55 -2.28 -2.10 0.87
N ASN A 56 -3.12 -2.81 1.64
CA ASN A 56 -2.74 -4.08 2.26
C ASN A 56 -2.34 -5.12 1.21
N LEU A 57 -3.13 -5.28 0.15
CA LEU A 57 -2.82 -6.27 -0.88
C LEU A 57 -1.62 -5.88 -1.75
N LEU A 58 -1.42 -4.58 -1.98
CA LEU A 58 -0.32 -4.06 -2.79
C LEU A 58 0.94 -3.77 -1.99
N HIS A 59 0.97 -4.21 -0.74
CA HIS A 59 2.11 -4.07 0.13
C HIS A 59 2.64 -2.62 0.17
N CYS A 60 1.73 -1.66 0.36
CA CYS A 60 2.03 -0.24 0.56
C CYS A 60 1.14 0.37 1.64
N ASP A 61 1.36 1.65 1.96
CA ASP A 61 0.47 2.44 2.82
C ASP A 61 -0.30 3.48 1.97
N GLU A 62 -1.24 4.20 2.58
CA GLU A 62 -1.97 5.26 1.87
C GLU A 62 -1.06 6.43 1.43
N GLN A 63 0.05 6.67 2.14
CA GLN A 63 0.99 7.75 1.82
C GLN A 63 1.68 7.51 0.48
N TYR A 64 1.88 6.25 0.08
CA TYR A 64 2.35 5.86 -1.25
C TYR A 64 1.53 6.51 -2.38
N PHE A 65 0.20 6.51 -2.24
CA PHE A 65 -0.70 7.12 -3.22
C PHE A 65 -0.90 8.61 -2.98
N ALA A 66 -0.93 9.01 -1.71
CA ALA A 66 -1.23 10.38 -1.37
C ALA A 66 -0.06 11.33 -1.71
N HIS A 67 1.19 10.88 -1.55
CA HIS A 67 2.39 11.71 -1.64
C HIS A 67 3.47 11.05 -2.53
N PRO A 68 3.18 10.76 -3.80
CA PRO A 68 4.03 9.91 -4.65
C PRO A 68 5.43 10.50 -4.93
N ASN A 69 5.62 11.81 -4.74
CA ASN A 69 6.91 12.49 -4.96
C ASN A 69 7.78 12.58 -3.70
N ILE A 70 7.22 12.27 -2.53
CA ILE A 70 7.87 12.45 -1.22
C ILE A 70 8.02 11.09 -0.53
N HIS A 71 7.05 10.21 -0.72
CA HIS A 71 7.01 8.91 -0.08
C HIS A 71 8.05 7.97 -0.72
N ASN A 72 8.96 7.50 0.12
CA ASN A 72 10.04 6.60 -0.26
C ASN A 72 9.64 5.17 0.08
N ASP A 73 8.76 4.58 -0.73
CA ASP A 73 8.35 3.21 -0.50
C ASP A 73 9.53 2.25 -0.66
N PHE A 74 9.59 1.25 0.22
CA PHE A 74 10.66 0.27 0.28
C PHE A 74 10.77 -0.50 -1.05
N LEU A 75 9.66 -0.99 -1.58
CA LEU A 75 9.67 -1.81 -2.79
C LEU A 75 10.12 -1.01 -4.01
N ASP A 76 9.72 0.25 -4.14
CA ASP A 76 10.19 1.12 -5.23
C ASP A 76 11.73 1.32 -5.22
N ARG A 77 12.38 1.21 -4.05
CA ARG A 77 13.83 1.38 -3.90
C ARG A 77 14.61 0.09 -4.09
N VAL A 78 14.07 -1.02 -3.60
CA VAL A 78 14.79 -2.30 -3.60
C VAL A 78 14.45 -3.16 -4.79
N PHE A 79 13.29 -2.97 -5.42
CA PHE A 79 12.88 -3.77 -6.57
C PHE A 79 13.61 -3.32 -7.83
N ASP A 80 14.27 -4.27 -8.48
CA ASP A 80 14.96 -4.09 -9.75
C ASP A 80 14.42 -5.11 -10.74
N LYS A 81 13.57 -4.65 -11.67
CA LYS A 81 12.88 -5.52 -12.62
C LYS A 81 13.84 -6.34 -13.51
N GLU A 82 15.05 -5.86 -13.76
CA GLU A 82 16.03 -6.55 -14.62
C GLU A 82 16.81 -7.62 -13.85
N LYS A 83 16.96 -7.46 -12.53
CA LYS A 83 17.79 -8.34 -11.69
C LYS A 83 17.00 -9.23 -10.76
N ASP A 84 15.77 -8.86 -10.42
CA ASP A 84 14.96 -9.62 -9.50
C ASP A 84 14.34 -10.85 -10.16
N SER A 85 14.55 -11.98 -9.52
CA SER A 85 13.76 -13.19 -9.78
C SER A 85 12.43 -13.10 -9.03
N ASN A 86 11.45 -13.92 -9.44
CA ASN A 86 10.19 -14.05 -8.70
C ASN A 86 10.42 -14.41 -7.22
N THR A 87 11.47 -15.18 -6.92
CA THR A 87 11.85 -15.54 -5.55
C THR A 87 12.36 -14.32 -4.77
N SER A 88 13.28 -13.53 -5.33
CA SER A 88 13.82 -12.35 -4.63
C SER A 88 12.75 -11.28 -4.43
N MET A 89 11.84 -11.11 -5.39
CA MET A 89 10.66 -10.25 -5.24
C MET A 89 9.79 -10.68 -4.06
N LYS A 90 9.43 -11.97 -3.97
CA LYS A 90 8.63 -12.50 -2.85
C LYS A 90 9.32 -12.31 -1.49
N VAL A 91 10.64 -12.45 -1.43
CA VAL A 91 11.41 -12.17 -0.20
C VAL A 91 11.34 -10.69 0.19
N LYS A 92 11.50 -9.78 -0.77
CA LYS A 92 11.41 -8.33 -0.53
C LYS A 92 10.03 -7.91 -0.02
N ILE A 93 8.97 -8.48 -0.59
CA ILE A 93 7.58 -8.28 -0.11
C ILE A 93 7.46 -8.69 1.36
N LYS A 94 7.92 -9.90 1.71
CA LYS A 94 7.88 -10.38 3.10
C LYS A 94 8.68 -9.51 4.07
N ILE A 95 9.83 -9.00 3.65
CA ILE A 95 10.64 -8.07 4.46
C ILE A 95 9.86 -6.78 4.68
N ARG A 96 9.23 -6.23 3.64
CA ARG A 96 8.42 -5.01 3.76
C ARG A 96 7.25 -5.22 4.73
N ASP A 97 6.55 -6.34 4.64
CA ASP A 97 5.42 -6.65 5.53
C ASP A 97 5.90 -6.76 6.98
N PHE A 98 7.01 -7.47 7.23
CA PHE A 98 7.62 -7.54 8.56
C PHE A 98 8.00 -6.16 9.10
N LEU A 99 8.59 -5.29 8.28
CA LEU A 99 8.94 -3.92 8.70
C LEU A 99 7.69 -3.12 9.05
N SER A 100 6.62 -3.25 8.26
CA SER A 100 5.34 -2.59 8.53
C SER A 100 4.75 -3.05 9.87
N ASP A 101 4.70 -4.36 10.10
CA ASP A 101 4.19 -4.93 11.36
C ASP A 101 5.04 -4.51 12.56
N PHE A 102 6.37 -4.53 12.41
CA PHE A 102 7.30 -4.10 13.45
C PHE A 102 7.15 -2.61 13.79
N MET A 103 6.98 -1.75 12.78
CA MET A 103 6.72 -0.32 12.99
C MET A 103 5.41 -0.11 13.74
N PHE A 104 4.33 -0.79 13.32
CA PHE A 104 3.04 -0.71 13.98
C PHE A 104 3.09 -1.11 15.46
N VAL A 105 3.73 -2.25 15.78
CA VAL A 105 3.90 -2.71 17.17
C VAL A 105 4.65 -1.66 18.01
N ASN A 106 5.72 -1.08 17.48
CA ASN A 106 6.47 -0.05 18.18
C ASN A 106 5.67 1.25 18.41
N GLU A 107 4.84 1.65 17.45
CA GLU A 107 3.95 2.81 17.58
C GLU A 107 2.94 2.61 18.72
N VAL A 108 2.28 1.45 18.76
CA VAL A 108 1.32 1.10 19.82
C VAL A 108 2.00 1.10 21.20
N LEU A 109 3.16 0.44 21.32
CA LEU A 109 3.90 0.41 22.59
C LEU A 109 4.35 1.80 23.05
N SER A 110 4.76 2.66 22.11
CA SER A 110 5.18 4.03 22.41
C SER A 110 4.01 4.89 22.90
N ASP A 111 2.80 4.67 22.37
CA ASP A 111 1.61 5.40 22.79
C ASP A 111 1.07 4.91 24.13
N GLU A 112 1.21 3.62 24.46
CA GLU A 112 0.93 3.11 25.81
C GLU A 112 1.87 3.72 26.85
N GLN A 113 3.17 3.82 26.54
CA GLN A 113 4.14 4.48 27.40
C GLN A 113 3.76 5.95 27.66
N LYS A 114 3.36 6.70 26.61
CA LYS A 114 2.91 8.09 26.76
C LYS A 114 1.66 8.21 27.64
N LYS A 115 0.70 7.29 27.54
CA LYS A 115 -0.50 7.30 28.39
C LYS A 115 -0.17 7.06 29.86
N ASN A 116 0.78 6.17 30.15
CA ASN A 116 1.21 5.89 31.53
C ASN A 116 1.87 7.13 32.18
N PHE A 117 2.61 7.94 31.42
CA PHE A 117 3.16 9.21 31.93
C PHE A 117 2.11 10.32 32.17
N ILE A 118 0.91 10.22 31.59
CA ILE A 118 -0.15 11.22 31.76
C ILE A 118 -1.05 10.86 32.96
N CYS A 119 -1.23 9.57 33.28
CA CYS A 119 -2.03 9.14 34.44
C CYS A 119 -1.30 9.19 35.79
N GLU A 120 0.03 9.41 35.80
CA GLU A 120 0.83 9.53 37.04
C GLU A 120 1.11 10.99 37.47
N LYS A 121 0.42 11.98 36.89
CA LYS A 121 0.45 13.39 37.31
C LYS A 121 -0.94 13.88 37.68
#